data_AF-A0A1L7VTE6-F1
#
_entry.id   AF-A0A1L7VTE6-F1
#
_cell.length_a   1.000
_cell.length_b   1.000
_cell.length_c   1.000
_cell.angle_alpha   90.00
_cell.angle_beta   90.00
_cell.angle_gamma   90.00
#
_symmetry.space_group_name_H-M   'P 1'
#
loop_
_entity.id
_entity.type
_entity.pdbx_description
1 polymer ?
#
loop_
_entity_poly.entity_id
_entity_poly.type
_entity_poly.pdbx_seq_one_letter_code
_entity_poly.pdbx_strand_id
1 'polypeptide(L)'
;MKIIDSFIQDIETHLPATIIPLSIRSSWHQLHPPEASDDVEQYLNGVIRRTFYHQFYYSTARFRKLYAEGHDGQQPYVIPFVRRRWTLGASVSGAEHEEATRPLLVYRKWLHNQFFGDENFETFVILPVAEVKPVYRDEKAESPETQSACDQLFLPPILGSPDVVVPIGETRYYSKISNKIEYLPVVANIVAAPGRDHEFLESVDAILERSGRSNVVSAGSRIFVP
;
A
#
# COMPACT_ATOMS: atom_id res chain seq x y z
N MET A 1 9.14 5.99 15.16
CA MET A 1 9.79 4.67 14.94
C MET A 1 11.19 5.00 14.43
N LYS A 2 12.25 4.88 15.25
CA LYS A 2 13.52 5.64 15.06
C LYS A 2 14.11 5.66 13.63
N ILE A 3 13.97 4.57 12.88
CA ILE A 3 14.48 4.46 11.49
C ILE A 3 13.64 5.28 10.50
N ILE A 4 12.31 5.24 10.62
CA ILE A 4 11.41 6.10 9.81
C ILE A 4 11.65 7.57 10.19
N ASP A 5 11.76 7.86 11.49
CA ASP A 5 11.96 9.24 11.96
C ASP A 5 13.30 9.79 11.42
N SER A 6 14.36 8.98 11.40
CA SER A 6 15.65 9.32 10.78
C SER A 6 15.53 9.53 9.27
N PHE A 7 14.75 8.72 8.56
CA PHE A 7 14.54 8.91 7.13
C PHE A 7 13.76 10.20 6.81
N ILE A 8 12.76 10.53 7.64
CA ILE A 8 12.04 11.81 7.54
C ILE A 8 12.99 12.99 7.76
N GLN A 9 13.89 12.88 8.74
CA GLN A 9 14.91 13.91 9.00
C GLN A 9 15.89 14.08 7.83
N ASP A 10 16.27 12.99 7.16
CA ASP A 10 17.11 13.05 5.96
C ASP A 10 16.40 13.82 4.83
N ILE A 11 15.10 13.59 4.65
CA ILE A 11 14.28 14.32 3.68
C ILE A 11 14.25 15.81 4.01
N GLU A 12 13.99 16.19 5.27
CA GLU A 12 14.02 17.60 5.71
C GLU A 12 15.38 18.27 5.53
N THR A 13 16.46 17.50 5.65
CA THR A 13 17.82 18.02 5.55
C THR A 13 18.23 18.23 4.09
N HIS A 14 17.82 17.33 3.19
CA HIS A 14 18.32 17.29 1.82
C HIS A 14 17.35 17.83 0.77
N LEU A 15 16.09 18.02 1.14
CA LEU A 15 15.07 18.70 0.34
C LEU A 15 14.53 19.91 1.13
N PRO A 16 14.19 21.02 0.45
CA PRO A 16 13.47 22.14 1.07
C PRO A 16 12.00 21.76 1.31
N ALA A 17 11.77 20.74 2.13
CA ALA A 17 10.47 20.14 2.39
C ALA A 17 9.93 20.58 3.76
N THR A 18 8.60 20.67 3.86
CA THR A 18 7.90 20.80 5.13
C THR A 18 7.23 19.46 5.46
N ILE A 19 7.50 18.92 6.65
CA ILE A 19 6.87 17.67 7.08
C ILE A 19 5.53 17.96 7.74
N ILE A 20 4.47 17.36 7.20
CA ILE A 20 3.11 17.50 7.70
C ILE A 20 2.60 16.13 8.12
N PRO A 21 2.48 15.87 9.44
CA PRO A 21 1.80 14.66 9.92
C PRO A 21 0.33 14.71 9.53
N LEU A 22 -0.16 13.64 8.89
CA LEU A 22 -1.54 13.57 8.41
C LEU A 22 -2.22 12.27 8.87
N SER A 23 -3.45 12.42 9.37
CA SER A 23 -4.35 11.31 9.68
C SER A 23 -5.55 11.38 8.75
N ILE A 24 -5.68 10.43 7.82
CA ILE A 24 -6.81 10.36 6.88
C ILE A 24 -8.15 10.39 7.61
N ARG A 25 -8.28 9.61 8.69
CA ARG A 25 -9.53 9.50 9.45
C ARG A 25 -9.89 10.83 10.12
N SER A 26 -8.91 11.49 10.73
CA SER A 26 -9.11 12.78 11.39
C SER A 26 -9.40 13.90 10.39
N SER A 27 -8.65 13.96 9.29
CA SER A 27 -8.87 14.94 8.22
C SER A 27 -10.22 14.74 7.54
N TRP A 28 -10.64 13.49 7.31
CA TRP A 28 -11.96 13.19 6.75
C TRP A 28 -13.08 13.64 7.68
N HIS A 29 -12.98 13.33 8.97
CA HIS A 29 -13.99 13.75 9.93
C HIS A 29 -14.24 15.27 9.89
N GLN A 30 -13.17 16.06 9.70
CA GLN A 30 -13.25 17.52 9.62
C GLN A 30 -13.66 18.05 8.23
N LEU A 31 -13.20 17.40 7.15
CA LEU A 31 -13.23 17.94 5.78
C LEU A 31 -13.91 16.99 4.79
N HIS A 32 -14.82 16.12 5.23
CA HIS A 32 -15.57 15.23 4.35
C HIS A 32 -16.46 16.02 3.38
N PRO A 33 -16.70 15.50 2.17
CA PRO A 33 -17.69 16.07 1.26
C PRO A 33 -19.10 16.11 1.91
N PRO A 34 -19.92 17.15 1.69
CA PRO A 34 -21.24 17.28 2.32
C PRO A 34 -22.20 16.10 2.10
N GLU A 35 -22.04 15.39 0.98
CA GLU A 35 -22.82 14.22 0.60
C GLU A 35 -22.35 12.91 1.26
N ALA A 36 -21.24 12.93 2.00
CA ALA A 36 -20.64 11.76 2.62
C ALA A 36 -20.89 11.70 4.14
N SER A 37 -20.77 10.52 4.72
CA SER A 37 -20.72 10.38 6.18
C SER A 37 -19.39 10.93 6.70
N ASP A 38 -19.42 11.53 7.89
CA ASP A 38 -18.26 12.05 8.61
C ASP A 38 -17.33 10.94 9.15
N ASP A 39 -17.77 9.69 9.14
CA ASP A 39 -16.93 8.51 9.36
C ASP A 39 -16.55 7.86 8.02
N VAL A 40 -15.27 7.95 7.67
CA VAL A 40 -14.72 7.39 6.43
C VAL A 40 -14.87 5.87 6.34
N GLU A 41 -14.78 5.15 7.46
CA GLU A 41 -14.89 3.69 7.48
C GLU A 41 -16.34 3.27 7.25
N GLN A 42 -17.29 4.01 7.83
CA GLN A 42 -18.71 3.83 7.55
C GLN A 42 -19.02 4.15 6.09
N TYR A 43 -18.53 5.27 5.57
CA TYR A 43 -18.75 5.70 4.20
C TYR A 43 -18.20 4.70 3.17
N LEU A 44 -17.02 4.13 3.44
CA LEU A 44 -16.33 3.20 2.55
C LEU A 44 -16.60 1.72 2.90
N ASN A 45 -17.56 1.45 3.78
CA ASN A 45 -17.86 0.09 4.21
C ASN A 45 -18.17 -0.80 2.99
N GLY A 46 -17.46 -1.91 2.86
CA GLY A 46 -17.67 -2.88 1.80
C GLY A 46 -17.20 -2.42 0.42
N VAL A 47 -16.64 -1.22 0.26
CA VAL A 47 -16.11 -0.71 -1.02
C VAL A 47 -15.03 -1.66 -1.53
N ILE A 48 -14.04 -2.05 -0.72
CA ILE A 48 -12.96 -2.97 -1.15
C ILE A 48 -13.51 -4.31 -1.67
N ARG A 49 -14.54 -4.88 -1.03
CA ARG A 49 -15.16 -6.11 -1.51
C ARG A 49 -15.85 -5.87 -2.86
N ARG A 50 -16.67 -4.82 -2.95
CA ARG A 50 -17.48 -4.53 -4.14
C ARG A 50 -16.68 -3.99 -5.32
N THR A 51 -15.49 -3.44 -5.08
CA THR A 51 -14.60 -2.94 -6.14
C THR A 51 -13.43 -3.89 -6.38
N PHE A 52 -12.46 -3.93 -5.47
CA PHE A 52 -11.23 -4.69 -5.64
C PHE A 52 -11.47 -6.20 -5.72
N TYR A 53 -12.27 -6.81 -4.83
CA TYR A 53 -12.47 -8.28 -4.91
C TYR A 53 -13.26 -8.69 -6.14
N HIS A 54 -14.29 -7.91 -6.51
CA HIS A 54 -15.01 -8.08 -7.78
C HIS A 54 -14.03 -8.09 -8.96
N GLN A 55 -13.22 -7.03 -9.11
CA GLN A 55 -12.23 -6.93 -10.18
C GLN A 55 -11.16 -8.02 -10.10
N PHE A 56 -10.71 -8.41 -8.90
CA PHE A 56 -9.73 -9.49 -8.74
C PHE A 56 -10.27 -10.84 -9.26
N TYR A 57 -11.55 -11.13 -9.03
CA TYR A 57 -12.17 -12.33 -9.58
C TYR A 57 -12.30 -12.25 -11.12
N TYR A 58 -12.85 -11.16 -11.65
CA TYR A 58 -13.14 -11.05 -13.09
C TYR A 58 -11.89 -10.84 -13.94
N SER A 59 -10.88 -10.09 -13.47
CA SER A 59 -9.59 -9.94 -14.16
C SER A 59 -8.85 -11.26 -14.34
N THR A 60 -9.08 -12.23 -13.47
CA THR A 60 -8.49 -13.57 -13.52
C THR A 60 -9.37 -14.62 -14.23
N ALA A 61 -10.50 -14.21 -14.83
CA ALA A 61 -11.42 -15.11 -15.52
C ALA A 61 -10.76 -15.84 -16.70
N ARG A 62 -9.91 -15.14 -17.46
CA ARG A 62 -9.16 -15.74 -18.57
C ARG A 62 -8.22 -16.84 -18.09
N PHE A 63 -7.52 -16.62 -16.98
CA PHE A 63 -6.64 -17.62 -16.38
C PHE A 63 -7.41 -18.89 -16.00
N ARG A 64 -8.54 -18.74 -15.28
CA ARG A 64 -9.38 -19.89 -14.90
C ARG A 64 -9.93 -20.64 -16.11
N LYS A 65 -10.34 -19.92 -17.16
CA LYS A 65 -10.82 -20.50 -18.41
C LYS A 65 -9.72 -21.34 -19.08
N LEU A 66 -8.54 -20.77 -19.30
CA LEU A 66 -7.42 -21.46 -19.94
C LEU A 66 -6.95 -22.66 -19.12
N TYR A 67 -6.95 -22.55 -17.79
CA TYR A 67 -6.60 -23.65 -16.91
C TYR A 67 -7.60 -24.81 -17.08
N ALA A 68 -8.90 -24.53 -17.06
CA ALA A 68 -9.93 -25.54 -17.25
C ALA A 68 -9.86 -26.22 -18.63
N GLU A 69 -9.60 -25.46 -19.70
CA GLU A 69 -9.40 -26.00 -21.05
C GLU A 69 -8.23 -26.99 -21.13
N GLY A 70 -7.14 -26.73 -20.40
CA GLY A 70 -5.95 -27.58 -20.38
C GLY A 70 -5.94 -28.71 -19.34
N HIS A 71 -6.93 -28.76 -18.44
CA HIS A 71 -6.95 -29.68 -17.30
C HIS A 71 -8.34 -30.31 -17.10
N ASP A 72 -8.99 -30.78 -18.16
CA ASP A 72 -10.27 -31.52 -18.10
C ASP A 72 -11.37 -30.82 -17.27
N GLY A 73 -11.47 -29.49 -17.40
CA GLY A 73 -12.45 -28.69 -16.67
C GLY A 73 -12.08 -28.38 -15.22
N GLN A 74 -10.92 -28.81 -14.73
CA GLN A 74 -10.47 -28.53 -13.37
C GLN A 74 -10.31 -27.03 -13.13
N GLN A 75 -10.58 -26.60 -11.89
CA GLN A 75 -10.26 -25.25 -11.44
C GLN A 75 -8.84 -25.22 -10.88
N PRO A 76 -8.09 -24.11 -11.08
CA PRO A 76 -6.75 -24.00 -10.54
C PRO A 76 -6.77 -24.03 -9.01
N TYR A 77 -5.84 -24.78 -8.42
CA TYR A 77 -5.62 -24.69 -6.98
C TYR A 77 -5.08 -23.30 -6.64
N VAL A 78 -5.76 -22.65 -5.69
CA VAL A 78 -5.32 -21.38 -5.11
C VAL A 78 -5.33 -21.49 -3.59
N ILE A 79 -4.41 -20.76 -2.96
CA ILE A 79 -4.31 -20.69 -1.50
C ILE A 79 -5.64 -20.20 -0.88
N PRO A 80 -5.96 -20.59 0.37
CA PRO A 80 -7.25 -20.29 1.01
C PRO A 80 -7.66 -18.81 0.95
N PHE A 81 -6.68 -17.91 1.10
CA PHE A 81 -6.88 -16.47 1.01
C PHE A 81 -7.42 -16.00 -0.35
N VAL A 82 -6.80 -16.47 -1.44
CA VAL A 82 -7.24 -16.13 -2.80
C VAL A 82 -8.62 -16.72 -3.07
N ARG A 83 -8.85 -17.96 -2.65
CA ARG A 83 -10.16 -18.62 -2.78
C ARG A 83 -11.27 -17.81 -2.12
N ARG A 84 -11.06 -17.37 -0.87
CA ARG A 84 -12.02 -16.55 -0.12
C ARG A 84 -12.34 -15.26 -0.84
N ARG A 85 -11.32 -14.52 -1.30
CA ARG A 85 -11.52 -13.25 -2.04
C ARG A 85 -12.22 -13.46 -3.37
N TRP A 86 -11.89 -14.52 -4.11
CA TRP A 86 -12.59 -14.88 -5.33
C TRP A 86 -14.06 -15.21 -5.09
N THR A 87 -14.39 -15.99 -4.06
CA THR A 87 -15.79 -16.27 -3.69
C THR A 87 -16.56 -14.98 -3.37
N LEU A 88 -15.97 -14.09 -2.56
CA LEU A 88 -16.60 -12.81 -2.22
C LEU A 88 -16.70 -11.85 -3.41
N GLY A 89 -15.73 -11.88 -4.33
CA GLY A 89 -15.74 -11.07 -5.54
C GLY A 89 -16.76 -11.56 -6.56
N ALA A 90 -16.87 -12.88 -6.73
CA ALA A 90 -17.84 -13.50 -7.63
C ALA A 90 -19.29 -13.28 -7.19
N SER A 91 -19.54 -13.09 -5.88
CA SER A 91 -20.88 -12.80 -5.36
C SER A 91 -21.32 -11.34 -5.56
N VAL A 92 -20.44 -10.46 -6.02
CA VAL A 92 -20.77 -9.06 -6.30
C VAL A 92 -21.26 -8.96 -7.75
N SER A 93 -22.42 -8.38 -7.95
CA SER A 93 -22.98 -8.09 -9.28
C SER A 93 -22.30 -6.87 -9.93
N GLY A 94 -22.42 -6.75 -11.25
CA GLY A 94 -21.93 -5.56 -11.97
C GLY A 94 -22.58 -4.27 -11.46
N ALA A 95 -23.87 -4.29 -11.13
CA ALA A 95 -24.58 -3.13 -10.60
C ALA A 95 -24.06 -2.72 -9.20
N GLU A 96 -23.81 -3.68 -8.30
CA GLU A 96 -23.20 -3.41 -6.99
C GLU A 96 -21.76 -2.88 -7.13
N HIS A 97 -21.02 -3.36 -8.13
CA HIS A 97 -19.68 -2.87 -8.44
C HIS A 97 -19.70 -1.41 -8.91
N GLU A 98 -20.57 -1.08 -9.86
CA GLU A 98 -20.77 0.28 -10.36
C GLU A 98 -21.23 1.22 -9.25
N GLU A 99 -22.17 0.77 -8.41
CA GLU A 99 -22.62 1.53 -7.24
C GLU A 99 -21.48 1.82 -6.25
N ALA A 100 -20.68 0.82 -5.90
CA ALA A 100 -19.58 0.98 -4.96
C ALA A 100 -18.41 1.80 -5.52
N THR A 101 -18.33 1.97 -6.84
CA THR A 101 -17.32 2.81 -7.49
C THR A 101 -17.59 4.30 -7.21
N ARG A 102 -18.85 4.71 -7.05
CA ARG A 102 -19.22 6.11 -6.75
C ARG A 102 -18.56 6.65 -5.47
N PRO A 103 -18.76 6.05 -4.27
CA PRO A 103 -18.10 6.53 -3.05
C PRO A 103 -16.58 6.39 -3.11
N LEU A 104 -16.04 5.40 -3.83
CA LEU A 104 -14.60 5.27 -4.03
C LEU A 104 -14.02 6.45 -4.82
N LEU A 105 -14.71 6.93 -5.85
CA LEU A 105 -14.29 8.08 -6.65
C LEU A 105 -14.38 9.40 -5.87
N VAL A 106 -15.40 9.55 -5.01
CA VAL A 106 -15.50 10.68 -4.07
C VAL A 106 -14.30 10.68 -3.11
N TYR A 107 -13.99 9.53 -2.53
CA TYR A 107 -12.83 9.38 -1.65
C TYR A 107 -11.50 9.63 -2.38
N ARG A 108 -11.34 9.11 -3.60
CA ARG A 108 -10.17 9.37 -4.45
C ARG A 108 -9.99 10.87 -4.69
N LYS A 109 -11.05 11.56 -5.11
CA LYS A 109 -11.01 13.02 -5.37
C LYS A 109 -10.64 13.78 -4.10
N TRP A 110 -11.21 13.39 -2.96
CA TRP A 110 -10.88 13.99 -1.68
C TRP A 110 -9.40 13.77 -1.33
N LEU A 111 -8.87 12.55 -1.45
CA LEU A 111 -7.45 12.26 -1.19
C LEU A 111 -6.53 13.08 -2.11
N HIS A 112 -6.86 13.20 -3.40
CA HIS A 112 -6.08 14.06 -4.31
C HIS A 112 -6.02 15.50 -3.81
N ASN A 113 -7.15 16.06 -3.38
CA ASN A 113 -7.17 17.42 -2.86
C ASN A 113 -6.39 17.55 -1.55
N GLN A 114 -6.47 16.55 -0.67
CA GLN A 114 -5.74 16.57 0.60
C GLN A 114 -4.22 16.43 0.44
N PHE A 115 -3.76 15.62 -0.52
CA PHE A 115 -2.33 15.34 -0.69
C PHE A 115 -1.67 16.24 -1.74
N PHE A 116 -2.37 16.53 -2.83
CA PHE A 116 -1.82 17.15 -4.04
C PHE A 116 -2.60 18.39 -4.48
N GLY A 117 -3.43 18.97 -3.60
CA GLY A 117 -4.34 20.07 -3.94
C GLY A 117 -3.67 21.44 -4.06
N ASP A 118 -2.41 21.59 -3.62
CA ASP A 118 -1.66 22.84 -3.75
C ASP A 118 -0.67 22.75 -4.90
N GLU A 119 -0.98 23.42 -6.01
CA GLU A 119 -0.15 23.41 -7.22
C GLU A 119 1.21 24.13 -7.05
N ASN A 120 1.39 24.87 -5.96
CA ASN A 120 2.65 25.57 -5.68
C ASN A 120 3.72 24.64 -5.09
N PHE A 121 3.34 23.45 -4.64
CA PHE A 121 4.23 22.52 -3.97
C PHE A 121 4.18 21.14 -4.61
N GLU A 122 5.33 20.50 -4.68
CA GLU A 122 5.41 19.07 -4.91
C GLU A 122 5.26 18.34 -3.57
N THR A 123 4.26 17.47 -3.49
CA THR A 123 4.01 16.67 -2.29
C THR A 123 4.42 15.22 -2.51
N PHE A 124 5.21 14.70 -1.58
CA PHE A 124 5.41 13.26 -1.42
C PHE A 124 4.70 12.79 -0.16
N VAL A 125 4.02 11.66 -0.25
CA VAL A 125 3.37 11.01 0.88
C VAL A 125 4.22 9.82 1.30
N ILE A 126 4.67 9.83 2.56
CA ILE A 126 5.43 8.72 3.14
C ILE A 126 4.45 7.82 3.88
N LEU A 127 4.29 6.59 3.40
CA LEU A 127 3.42 5.59 3.97
C LEU A 127 4.25 4.51 4.68
N PRO A 128 3.86 4.08 5.90
CA PRO A 128 4.36 2.83 6.44
C PRO A 128 3.95 1.68 5.50
N VAL A 129 4.72 0.59 5.47
CA VAL A 129 4.38 -0.59 4.64
C VAL A 129 3.76 -1.69 5.49
N ALA A 130 4.43 -2.04 6.59
CA ALA A 130 3.97 -3.02 7.55
C ALA A 130 4.69 -2.80 8.89
N GLU A 131 4.16 -3.43 9.94
CA GLU A 131 4.89 -3.59 11.19
C GLU A 131 6.16 -4.40 10.96
N VAL A 132 7.30 -3.89 11.42
CA VAL A 132 8.59 -4.57 11.27
C VAL A 132 8.73 -5.64 12.34
N LYS A 133 8.28 -6.86 12.02
CA LYS A 133 8.39 -8.04 12.88
C LYS A 133 8.69 -9.29 12.06
N PRO A 134 9.31 -10.32 12.67
CA PRO A 134 9.53 -11.58 11.95
C PRO A 134 8.19 -12.25 11.64
N VAL A 135 8.06 -12.78 10.43
CA VAL A 135 6.92 -13.61 10.00
C VAL A 135 7.46 -14.99 9.68
N TYR A 136 7.25 -15.94 10.60
CA TYR A 136 7.78 -17.28 10.45
C TYR A 136 6.86 -18.17 9.61
N ARG A 137 7.46 -19.05 8.81
CA ARG A 137 6.71 -19.96 7.91
C ARG A 137 6.01 -21.11 8.64
N ASP A 138 6.43 -21.41 9.86
CA ASP A 138 5.81 -22.40 10.74
C ASP A 138 4.60 -21.83 11.51
N GLU A 139 4.31 -20.54 11.35
CA GLU A 139 3.18 -19.87 11.97
C GLU A 139 2.04 -19.67 10.97
N LYS A 140 0.81 -19.76 11.47
CA LYS A 140 -0.38 -19.46 10.67
C LYS A 140 -0.47 -17.94 10.47
N ALA A 141 -0.26 -17.49 9.23
CA ALA A 141 -0.57 -16.13 8.84
C ALA A 141 -2.10 -15.95 8.74
N GLU A 142 -2.67 -15.12 9.60
CA GLU A 142 -4.09 -14.80 9.53
C GLU A 142 -4.35 -13.70 8.50
N SER A 143 -5.32 -13.96 7.63
CA SER A 143 -5.84 -12.92 6.74
C SER A 143 -6.82 -12.06 7.54
N PRO A 144 -6.78 -10.73 7.41
CA PRO A 144 -7.82 -9.90 7.97
C PRO A 144 -9.18 -10.26 7.36
N GLU A 145 -10.23 -10.23 8.19
CA GLU A 145 -11.58 -10.54 7.74
C GLU A 145 -12.10 -9.47 6.77
N THR A 146 -11.88 -8.21 7.12
CA THR A 146 -12.20 -7.04 6.30
C THR A 146 -10.94 -6.24 6.01
N GLN A 147 -11.01 -5.37 5.00
CA GLN A 147 -9.93 -4.46 4.67
C GLN A 147 -10.51 -3.07 4.46
N SER A 148 -9.78 -2.06 4.92
CA SER A 148 -10.18 -0.67 4.78
C SER A 148 -9.57 -0.06 3.53
N ALA A 149 -10.32 0.82 2.87
CA ALA A 149 -9.77 1.67 1.83
C ALA A 149 -8.76 2.70 2.38
N CYS A 150 -8.73 2.90 3.70
CA CYS A 150 -7.74 3.72 4.39
C CYS A 150 -6.47 2.93 4.77
N ASP A 151 -6.39 1.62 4.51
CA ASP A 151 -5.14 0.89 4.71
C ASP A 151 -4.09 1.40 3.72
N GLN A 152 -2.89 1.67 4.22
CA GLN A 152 -1.81 2.33 3.49
C GLN A 152 -1.50 1.73 2.10
N LEU A 153 -1.57 0.42 1.95
CA LEU A 153 -1.26 -0.27 0.68
C LEU A 153 -2.38 -0.13 -0.37
N PHE A 154 -3.57 0.34 0.01
CA PHE A 154 -4.62 0.67 -0.95
C PHE A 154 -4.57 2.13 -1.41
N LEU A 155 -3.84 3.02 -0.73
CA LEU A 155 -3.83 4.44 -1.09
C LEU A 155 -3.25 4.69 -2.49
N PRO A 156 -2.05 4.19 -2.86
CA PRO A 156 -1.51 4.39 -4.21
C PRO A 156 -2.44 3.92 -5.34
N PRO A 157 -3.00 2.69 -5.33
CA PRO A 157 -3.89 2.25 -6.40
C PRO A 157 -5.22 3.01 -6.42
N ILE A 158 -5.75 3.46 -5.27
CA ILE A 158 -6.95 4.30 -5.22
C ILE A 158 -6.66 5.66 -5.87
N LEU A 159 -5.53 6.29 -5.54
CA LEU A 159 -5.06 7.55 -6.11
C LEU A 159 -4.67 7.42 -7.59
N GLY A 160 -4.35 6.21 -8.06
CA GLY A 160 -3.66 6.03 -9.34
C GLY A 160 -2.31 6.75 -9.37
N SER A 161 -1.66 6.83 -8.21
CA SER A 161 -0.38 7.49 -8.02
C SER A 161 0.78 6.51 -8.24
N PRO A 162 1.93 6.98 -8.74
CA PRO A 162 3.16 6.22 -8.65
C PRO A 162 3.62 6.13 -7.20
N ASP A 163 4.16 4.97 -6.84
CA ASP A 163 4.81 4.74 -5.57
C ASP A 163 6.07 3.88 -5.70
N VAL A 164 7.03 4.10 -4.80
CA VAL A 164 8.25 3.30 -4.72
C VAL A 164 8.56 2.94 -3.27
N VAL A 165 8.87 1.67 -3.05
CA VAL A 165 9.27 1.16 -1.74
C VAL A 165 10.78 1.13 -1.67
N VAL A 166 11.35 1.96 -0.79
CA VAL A 166 12.81 2.08 -0.61
C VAL A 166 13.25 1.47 0.73
N PRO A 167 14.40 0.77 0.75
CA PRO A 167 15.01 0.31 2.00
C PRO A 167 15.61 1.50 2.75
N ILE A 168 15.18 1.69 4.00
CA ILE A 168 15.60 2.80 4.86
C ILE A 168 16.36 2.33 6.11
N GLY A 169 16.60 1.03 6.26
CA GLY A 169 17.33 0.54 7.42
C GLY A 169 17.12 -0.94 7.67
N GLU A 170 17.64 -1.37 8.81
CA GLU A 170 17.44 -2.72 9.34
C GLU A 170 17.19 -2.66 10.83
N THR A 171 16.34 -3.55 11.34
CA THR A 171 16.18 -3.77 12.78
C THR A 171 16.63 -5.17 13.16
N ARG A 172 17.25 -5.28 14.34
CA ARG A 172 17.68 -6.57 14.89
C ARG A 172 16.49 -7.30 15.49
N TYR A 173 16.44 -8.61 15.30
CA TYR A 173 15.50 -9.49 16.00
C TYR A 173 16.19 -10.78 16.41
N TYR A 174 15.68 -11.45 17.44
CA TYR A 174 16.13 -12.78 17.80
C TYR A 174 15.34 -13.83 17.02
N SER A 175 16.02 -14.63 16.20
CA SER A 175 15.38 -15.68 15.41
C SER A 175 15.21 -16.95 16.22
N LYS A 176 13.97 -17.41 16.38
CA LYS A 176 13.66 -18.70 17.04
C LYS A 176 14.15 -19.91 16.24
N ILE A 177 14.37 -19.74 14.94
CA ILE A 177 14.75 -20.83 14.01
C ILE A 177 16.28 -21.04 14.03
N SER A 178 17.05 -19.95 13.96
CA SER A 178 18.51 -20.01 13.89
C SER A 178 19.20 -19.78 15.24
N ASN A 179 18.44 -19.43 16.28
CA ASN A 179 18.93 -19.20 17.64
C ASN A 179 20.04 -18.14 17.72
N LYS A 180 19.93 -17.09 16.90
CA LYS A 180 20.86 -15.97 16.84
C LYS A 180 20.14 -14.67 16.49
N ILE A 181 20.86 -13.55 16.63
CA ILE A 181 20.40 -12.24 16.16
C ILE A 181 20.46 -12.21 14.64
N GLU A 182 19.35 -11.82 14.04
CA GLU A 182 19.20 -11.57 12.60
C GLU A 182 18.61 -10.18 12.36
N TYR A 183 18.47 -9.80 11.09
CA TYR A 183 18.12 -8.44 10.69
C TYR A 183 16.91 -8.46 9.75
N LEU A 184 15.91 -7.62 10.04
CA LEU A 184 14.76 -7.39 9.19
C LEU A 184 14.94 -6.07 8.46
N PRO A 185 14.63 -6.02 7.16
CA PRO A 185 14.64 -4.76 6.43
C PRO A 185 13.52 -3.85 6.94
N VAL A 186 13.82 -2.55 7.03
CA VAL A 186 12.85 -1.49 7.24
C VAL A 186 12.73 -0.74 5.93
N VAL A 187 11.49 -0.56 5.47
CA VAL A 187 11.19 0.09 4.19
C VAL A 187 10.18 1.22 4.41
N ALA A 188 10.25 2.24 3.56
CA ALA A 188 9.23 3.27 3.44
C ALA A 188 8.63 3.20 2.04
N ASN A 189 7.31 3.33 1.94
CA ASN A 189 6.66 3.55 0.65
C ASN A 189 6.49 5.05 0.46
N ILE A 190 6.97 5.58 -0.66
CA ILE A 190 6.86 6.99 -1.01
C ILE A 190 5.91 7.08 -2.19
N VAL A 191 4.95 8.00 -2.15
CA VAL A 191 3.91 8.16 -3.15
C VAL A 191 3.94 9.59 -3.67
N ALA A 192 3.84 9.77 -4.98
CA ALA A 192 3.79 11.10 -5.61
C ALA A 192 2.45 11.35 -6.32
N ALA A 193 2.28 12.57 -6.82
CA ALA A 193 1.14 12.91 -7.66
C ALA A 193 1.17 12.12 -9.00
N PRO A 194 0.02 11.71 -9.56
CA PRO A 194 -0.01 11.03 -10.85
C PRO A 194 0.62 11.86 -11.97
N GLY A 195 1.38 11.20 -12.86
CA GLY A 195 1.97 11.83 -14.05
C GLY A 195 3.29 12.56 -13.81
N ARG A 196 3.88 12.42 -12.63
CA ARG A 196 5.17 13.02 -12.23
C ARG A 196 6.23 11.97 -11.90
N ASP A 197 6.12 10.80 -12.53
CA ASP A 197 6.91 9.61 -12.22
C ASP A 197 8.42 9.84 -12.34
N HIS A 198 8.86 10.64 -13.31
CA HIS A 198 10.27 10.92 -13.54
C HIS A 198 10.86 11.83 -12.46
N GLU A 199 10.25 12.99 -12.20
CA GLU A 199 10.69 13.93 -11.16
C GLU A 199 10.64 13.29 -9.77
N PHE A 200 9.64 12.44 -9.55
CA PHE A 200 9.51 11.64 -8.34
C PHE A 200 10.70 10.70 -8.15
N LEU A 201 11.05 9.90 -9.15
CA LEU A 201 12.17 8.96 -9.04
C LEU A 201 13.52 9.67 -8.89
N GLU A 202 13.73 10.79 -9.59
CA GLU A 202 14.93 11.63 -9.40
C GLU A 202 15.02 12.18 -7.96
N SER A 203 13.89 12.61 -7.40
CA SER A 203 13.83 13.10 -6.02
C SER A 203 14.15 12.00 -5.01
N VAL A 204 13.64 10.79 -5.22
CA VAL A 204 13.93 9.63 -4.36
C VAL A 204 15.41 9.26 -4.42
N ASP A 205 16.01 9.19 -5.62
CA ASP A 205 17.43 8.89 -5.76
C ASP A 205 18.30 9.97 -5.10
N ALA A 206 17.96 11.25 -5.29
CA ALA A 206 18.64 12.37 -4.65
C ALA A 206 18.56 12.32 -3.11
N ILE A 207 17.41 11.95 -2.54
CA ILE A 207 17.27 11.75 -1.08
C ILE A 207 18.24 10.66 -0.62
N LEU A 208 18.23 9.50 -1.29
CA LEU A 208 19.06 8.35 -0.89
C LEU A 208 20.55 8.68 -1.01
N GLU A 209 20.99 9.24 -2.13
CA GLU A 209 22.38 9.61 -2.37
C GLU A 209 22.88 10.63 -1.34
N ARG A 210 22.14 11.74 -1.15
CA ARG A 210 22.57 12.83 -0.26
C ARG A 210 22.57 12.44 1.21
N SER A 211 21.69 11.51 1.60
CA SER A 211 21.66 10.95 2.96
C SER A 211 22.65 9.80 3.18
N GLY A 212 23.42 9.41 2.16
CA GLY A 212 24.35 8.29 2.23
C GLY A 212 23.66 6.93 2.39
N ARG A 213 22.38 6.83 2.01
CA ARG A 213 21.61 5.59 2.02
C ARG A 213 21.85 4.82 0.73
N SER A 214 22.01 3.51 0.86
CA SER A 214 22.19 2.65 -0.30
C SER A 214 20.92 2.61 -1.15
N ASN A 215 21.07 2.86 -2.45
CA ASN A 215 20.05 2.57 -3.46
C ASN A 215 20.15 1.13 -4.00
N VAL A 216 21.08 0.31 -3.48
CA VAL A 216 21.27 -1.10 -3.82
C VAL A 216 20.98 -1.99 -2.62
N VAL A 217 20.31 -3.11 -2.88
CA VAL A 217 20.06 -4.17 -1.88
C VAL A 217 20.87 -5.42 -2.18
N SER A 218 21.19 -6.16 -1.12
CA SER A 218 21.90 -7.43 -1.17
C SER A 218 21.02 -8.61 -0.78
N ALA A 219 21.34 -9.78 -1.32
CA ALA A 219 20.80 -11.04 -0.85
C ALA A 219 21.59 -11.54 0.37
N GLY A 220 20.90 -12.21 1.31
CA GLY A 220 21.53 -12.84 2.47
C GLY A 220 20.90 -12.40 3.79
N SER A 221 21.73 -12.37 4.85
CA SER A 221 21.29 -12.03 6.21
C SER A 221 21.21 -10.53 6.49
N ARG A 222 21.68 -9.69 5.55
CA ARG A 222 21.69 -8.23 5.62
C ARG A 222 21.26 -7.67 4.27
N ILE A 223 20.41 -6.64 4.27
CA ILE A 223 19.93 -5.97 3.06
C ILE A 223 20.95 -4.99 2.49
N PHE A 224 21.88 -4.49 3.32
CA PHE A 224 22.98 -3.64 2.89
C PHE A 224 24.30 -4.39 2.97
N VAL A 225 25.19 -4.18 1.99
CA VAL A 225 26.55 -4.73 2.02
C VAL A 225 27.27 -4.13 3.24
N PRO A 226 28.01 -4.94 4.03
CA PRO A 226 28.87 -4.45 5.09
C PRO A 226 29.96 -3.48 4.61
#